data_AF-A0A3A6PFZ9-F1
#
_entry.id   AF-A0A3A6PFZ9-F1
#
_cell.length_a   1.000
_cell.length_b   1.000
_cell.length_c   1.000
_cell.angle_alpha   90.00
_cell.angle_beta   90.00
_cell.angle_gamma   90.00
#
_symmetry.space_group_name_H-M   'P 1'
#
loop_
_entity.id
_entity.type
_entity.pdbx_description
1 polymer ?
#
loop_
_entity_poly.entity_id
_entity_poly.type
_entity_poly.pdbx_seq_one_letter_code
_entity_poly.pdbx_strand_id
1 'polypeptide(L)'
;MGKLIAKSKSSARTALYIAMCATHQKNTEALKKVLPDLPAGKYRSYYEATVHIMEGNLEAAYNLIEALPKPWMRDSLLSELELAKGNREEAVAYARQAWQGCRGVQRYVSYKNYELYLPEALASA
;
A
#
# COMPACT_ATOMS: atom_id res chain seq x y z
N MET A 1 5.91 8.01 -15.26
CA MET A 1 6.72 7.22 -14.31
C MET A 1 7.95 6.52 -14.94
N GLY A 2 7.96 6.11 -16.21
CA GLY A 2 9.14 5.47 -16.83
C GLY A 2 10.46 6.26 -16.76
N LYS A 3 10.39 7.60 -16.82
CA LYS A 3 11.57 8.49 -16.69
C LYS A 3 12.21 8.48 -15.28
N LEU A 4 11.45 8.14 -14.23
CA LEU A 4 11.96 8.07 -12.84
C LEU A 4 12.73 6.77 -12.57
N ILE A 5 12.21 5.65 -13.08
CA ILE A 5 12.88 4.34 -13.02
C ILE A 5 14.19 4.38 -13.81
N ALA A 6 14.18 4.92 -15.03
CA ALA A 6 15.37 5.03 -15.87
C ALA A 6 16.47 5.97 -15.30
N LYS A 7 16.11 6.93 -14.45
CA LYS A 7 17.04 7.91 -13.86
C LYS A 7 17.60 7.45 -12.50
N SER A 8 17.01 6.43 -11.88
CA SER A 8 17.43 5.93 -10.57
C SER A 8 18.68 5.07 -10.70
N LYS A 9 19.80 5.57 -10.16
CA LYS A 9 21.08 4.82 -10.10
C LYS A 9 21.10 3.74 -9.00
N SER A 10 20.08 3.67 -8.14
CA SER A 10 19.98 2.73 -7.03
C SER A 10 18.94 1.66 -7.33
N SER A 11 19.37 0.40 -7.36
CA SER A 11 18.50 -0.77 -7.57
C SER A 11 17.34 -0.81 -6.56
N ALA A 12 17.61 -0.55 -5.28
CA ALA A 12 16.61 -0.54 -4.22
C ALA A 12 15.52 0.53 -4.43
N ARG A 13 15.90 1.73 -4.87
CA ARG A 13 14.93 2.80 -5.15
C ARG A 13 14.10 2.49 -6.40
N THR A 14 14.72 1.87 -7.40
CA THR A 14 14.03 1.39 -8.59
C THR A 14 13.00 0.32 -8.25
N ALA A 15 13.39 -0.68 -7.45
CA ALA A 15 12.50 -1.73 -6.96
C ALA A 15 11.29 -1.16 -6.21
N LEU A 16 11.51 -0.16 -5.35
CA LEU A 16 10.43 0.53 -4.63
C LEU A 16 9.44 1.20 -5.57
N TYR A 17 9.92 1.89 -6.61
CA TYR A 17 9.03 2.53 -7.58
C TYR A 17 8.24 1.52 -8.41
N ILE A 18 8.86 0.41 -8.80
CA ILE A 18 8.17 -0.67 -9.51
C ILE A 18 7.08 -1.27 -8.62
N ALA A 19 7.37 -1.53 -7.34
CA ALA A 19 6.39 -2.04 -6.38
C ALA A 19 5.19 -1.10 -6.20
N MET A 20 5.44 0.21 -6.08
CA MET A 20 4.38 1.23 -6.05
C MET A 20 3.50 1.18 -7.30
N CYS A 21 4.13 1.12 -8.49
CA CYS A 21 3.40 1.06 -9.76
C CYS A 21 2.58 -0.23 -9.88
N ALA A 22 3.16 -1.38 -9.55
CA ALA A 22 2.49 -2.67 -9.60
C ALA A 22 1.27 -2.70 -8.67
N THR A 23 1.39 -2.13 -7.47
CA THR A 23 0.29 -1.98 -6.52
C THR A 23 -0.84 -1.12 -7.09
N HIS A 24 -0.51 0.04 -7.65
CA HIS A 24 -1.51 0.94 -8.26
C HIS A 24 -2.21 0.31 -9.47
N GLN A 25 -1.50 -0.52 -10.23
CA GLN A 25 -2.05 -1.24 -11.39
C GLN A 25 -2.77 -2.54 -10.99
N LYS A 26 -2.83 -2.85 -9.68
CA LYS A 26 -3.32 -4.13 -9.15
C LYS A 26 -2.69 -5.34 -9.87
N ASN A 27 -1.40 -5.24 -10.20
CA ASN A 27 -0.64 -6.28 -10.89
C ASN A 27 0.20 -7.07 -9.88
N THR A 28 -0.39 -8.13 -9.32
CA THR A 28 0.24 -8.99 -8.30
C THR A 28 1.52 -9.64 -8.81
N GLU A 29 1.53 -10.10 -10.06
CA GLU A 29 2.68 -10.78 -10.66
C GLU A 29 3.91 -9.86 -10.78
N ALA A 30 3.70 -8.63 -11.23
CA ALA A 30 4.75 -7.62 -11.28
C ALA A 30 5.27 -7.27 -9.87
N LEU A 31 4.37 -7.25 -8.87
CA LEU A 31 4.74 -6.98 -7.49
C LEU A 31 5.59 -8.13 -6.91
N LYS A 32 5.16 -9.38 -7.08
CA LYS A 32 5.90 -10.57 -6.65
C LYS A 32 7.29 -10.66 -7.27
N LYS A 33 7.40 -10.30 -8.56
CA LYS A 33 8.68 -10.32 -9.27
C LYS A 33 9.70 -9.34 -8.68
N VAL A 34 9.25 -8.20 -8.15
CA VAL A 34 10.16 -7.16 -7.61
C VAL A 34 10.40 -7.27 -6.10
N LEU A 35 9.59 -8.04 -5.37
CA LEU A 35 9.76 -8.25 -3.92
C LEU A 35 11.18 -8.73 -3.53
N PRO A 36 11.83 -9.67 -4.24
CA PRO A 36 13.19 -10.10 -3.91
C PRO A 36 14.23 -8.97 -3.99
N ASP A 37 14.01 -7.99 -4.87
CA ASP A 37 14.91 -6.85 -5.09
C ASP A 37 14.72 -5.74 -4.04
N LEU A 38 13.64 -5.80 -3.25
CA LEU A 38 13.42 -4.87 -2.16
C LEU A 38 14.32 -5.23 -0.96
N PRO A 39 15.01 -4.23 -0.38
CA PRO A 39 15.73 -4.43 0.87
C PRO A 39 14.80 -4.95 1.96
N ALA A 40 15.31 -5.88 2.78
CA ALA A 40 14.59 -6.35 3.96
C ALA A 40 14.19 -5.20 4.89
N GLY A 41 13.04 -5.35 5.53
CA GLY A 41 12.48 -4.36 6.45
C GLY A 41 11.10 -3.85 6.01
N LYS A 42 10.68 -2.73 6.62
CA LYS A 42 9.28 -2.25 6.57
C LYS A 42 8.66 -2.14 5.17
N TYR A 43 9.43 -1.74 4.16
CA TYR A 43 8.89 -1.55 2.81
C TYR A 43 8.65 -2.89 2.12
N ARG A 44 9.55 -3.86 2.30
CA ARG A 44 9.34 -5.21 1.79
C ARG A 44 8.14 -5.87 2.45
N SER A 45 8.06 -5.82 3.78
CA SER A 45 6.92 -6.37 4.54
C SER A 45 5.59 -5.71 4.14
N TYR A 46 5.59 -4.40 3.85
CA TYR A 46 4.41 -3.69 3.37
C TYR A 46 3.89 -4.24 2.03
N TYR A 47 4.78 -4.46 1.07
CA TYR A 47 4.38 -5.00 -0.23
C TYR A 47 4.13 -6.50 -0.21
N GLU A 48 4.78 -7.26 0.68
CA GLU A 48 4.44 -8.66 0.94
C GLU A 48 3.00 -8.76 1.48
N ALA A 49 2.63 -7.92 2.45
CA ALA A 49 1.25 -7.84 2.93
C ALA A 49 0.27 -7.47 1.81
N THR A 50 0.65 -6.53 0.93
CA THR A 50 -0.16 -6.15 -0.23
C THR A 50 -0.41 -7.34 -1.17
N VAL A 51 0.62 -8.14 -1.47
CA VAL A 51 0.47 -9.37 -2.26
C VAL A 51 -0.50 -10.33 -1.59
N HIS A 52 -0.35 -10.57 -0.28
CA HIS A 52 -1.26 -11.45 0.45
C HIS A 52 -2.71 -10.98 0.39
N ILE A 53 -2.97 -9.67 0.53
CA ILE A 53 -4.33 -9.11 0.38
C ILE A 53 -4.87 -9.38 -1.03
N MET A 54 -4.07 -9.10 -2.06
CA MET A 54 -4.47 -9.28 -3.47
C MET A 54 -4.73 -10.75 -3.84
N GLU A 55 -4.04 -11.68 -3.19
CA GLU A 55 -4.24 -13.12 -3.37
C GLU A 55 -5.34 -13.70 -2.46
N GLY A 56 -5.98 -12.89 -1.61
CA GLY A 56 -7.00 -13.35 -0.66
C GLY A 56 -6.45 -14.07 0.57
N ASN A 57 -5.13 -14.05 0.79
CA ASN A 57 -4.44 -14.63 1.94
C ASN A 57 -4.52 -13.69 3.16
N LEU A 58 -5.74 -13.40 3.62
CA LEU A 58 -6.01 -12.30 4.55
C LEU A 58 -5.36 -12.48 5.93
N GLU A 59 -5.25 -13.70 6.45
CA GLU A 59 -4.58 -13.96 7.73
C GLU A 59 -3.07 -13.68 7.66
N ALA A 60 -2.41 -14.13 6.59
CA ALA A 60 -1.00 -13.86 6.35
C ALA A 60 -0.74 -12.36 6.18
N ALA A 61 -1.63 -11.66 5.48
CA ALA A 61 -1.58 -10.21 5.37
C ALA A 61 -1.69 -9.54 6.76
N TYR A 62 -2.65 -9.95 7.58
CA TYR A 62 -2.87 -9.38 8.91
C TYR A 62 -1.62 -9.49 9.80
N ASN A 63 -0.99 -10.67 9.87
CA ASN A 63 0.22 -10.88 10.67
C ASN A 63 1.37 -9.95 10.25
N LEU A 64 1.54 -9.71 8.95
CA LEU A 64 2.54 -8.76 8.44
C LEU A 64 2.17 -7.32 8.78
N ILE A 65 0.89 -6.97 8.71
CA ILE A 65 0.39 -5.63 9.04
C ILE A 65 0.66 -5.30 10.51
N GLU A 66 0.38 -6.21 11.44
CA GLU A 66 0.60 -5.96 12.87
C GLU A 66 2.07 -5.65 13.20
N ALA A 67 3.01 -6.26 12.48
CA ALA A 67 4.44 -6.05 12.67
C ALA A 67 4.96 -4.72 12.09
N LEU A 68 4.15 -3.95 11.34
CA LEU A 68 4.62 -2.73 10.68
C LEU A 68 4.78 -1.54 11.64
N PRO A 69 5.95 -0.88 11.66
CA PRO A 69 6.25 0.15 12.65
C PRO A 69 5.60 1.52 12.38
N LYS A 70 5.03 1.74 11.19
CA LYS A 70 4.47 3.05 10.80
C LYS A 70 2.94 2.99 10.81
N PRO A 71 2.25 3.81 11.63
CA PRO A 71 0.79 3.81 11.71
C PRO A 71 0.11 3.92 10.35
N TRP A 72 0.49 4.91 9.53
CA TRP A 72 -0.13 5.08 8.23
C TRP A 72 0.01 3.88 7.28
N MET A 73 1.11 3.11 7.39
CA MET A 73 1.32 1.89 6.60
C MET A 73 0.37 0.78 7.06
N ARG A 74 0.16 0.68 8.38
CA ARG A 74 -0.80 -0.26 8.96
C ARG A 74 -2.20 0.11 8.53
N ASP A 75 -2.60 1.36 8.77
CA ASP A 75 -3.94 1.84 8.49
C ASP A 75 -4.25 1.73 6.98
N SER A 76 -3.29 2.01 6.08
CA SER A 76 -3.52 1.84 4.65
C SER A 76 -3.74 0.39 4.24
N LEU A 77 -3.02 -0.56 4.85
CA LEU A 77 -3.17 -1.99 4.55
C LEU A 77 -4.40 -2.59 5.24
N LEU A 78 -4.76 -2.14 6.44
CA LEU A 78 -6.01 -2.51 7.11
C LEU A 78 -7.21 -2.05 6.29
N SER A 79 -7.14 -0.86 5.68
CA SER A 79 -8.18 -0.39 4.75
C SER A 79 -8.37 -1.35 3.57
N GLU A 80 -7.29 -1.75 2.91
CA GLU A 80 -7.34 -2.70 1.77
C GLU A 80 -7.77 -4.11 2.23
N LEU A 81 -7.36 -4.55 3.43
CA LEU A 81 -7.75 -5.82 4.03
C LEU A 81 -9.26 -5.87 4.30
N GLU A 82 -9.83 -4.83 4.91
CA GLU A 82 -11.26 -4.74 5.18
C GLU A 82 -12.07 -4.62 3.90
N LEU A 83 -11.57 -3.92 2.87
CA LEU A 83 -12.17 -3.97 1.53
C LEU A 83 -12.22 -5.39 0.98
N ALA A 84 -11.13 -6.15 1.11
CA ALA A 84 -11.09 -7.54 0.65
C ALA A 84 -12.06 -8.46 1.42
N LYS A 85 -12.40 -8.11 2.67
CA LYS A 85 -13.43 -8.80 3.47
C LYS A 85 -14.86 -8.34 3.15
N GLY A 86 -15.04 -7.26 2.39
CA GLY A 86 -16.34 -6.63 2.14
C GLY A 86 -16.79 -5.63 3.24
N ASN A 87 -15.92 -5.34 4.20
CA ASN A 87 -16.18 -4.45 5.34
C ASN A 87 -15.87 -2.99 4.96
N ARG A 88 -16.74 -2.38 4.15
CA ARG A 88 -16.48 -1.04 3.58
C ARG A 88 -16.39 0.05 4.65
N GLU A 89 -17.19 -0.02 5.71
CA GLU A 89 -17.21 1.03 6.74
C GLU A 89 -15.89 1.09 7.51
N GLU A 90 -15.40 -0.07 7.96
CA GLU A 90 -14.10 -0.22 8.60
C GLU A 90 -12.96 0.19 7.64
N ALA A 91 -13.06 -0.21 6.37
CA ALA A 91 -12.09 0.20 5.36
C ALA A 91 -12.01 1.73 5.20
N VAL A 92 -13.15 2.43 5.24
CA VAL A 92 -13.23 3.89 5.19
C VAL A 92 -12.60 4.52 6.44
N ALA A 93 -12.87 3.96 7.62
CA ALA A 93 -12.28 4.45 8.87
C ALA A 93 -10.74 4.35 8.85
N TYR A 94 -10.20 3.21 8.44
CA TYR A 94 -8.76 3.01 8.31
C TYR A 94 -8.14 3.87 7.21
N ALA A 95 -8.80 4.02 6.05
CA ALA A 95 -8.35 4.91 4.98
C ALA A 95 -8.21 6.36 5.49
N ARG A 96 -9.19 6.84 6.27
CA ARG A 96 -9.19 8.17 6.87
C ARG A 96 -7.98 8.37 7.79
N GLN A 97 -7.73 7.41 8.68
CA GLN A 97 -6.57 7.43 9.57
C GLN A 97 -5.25 7.44 8.78
N ALA A 98 -5.16 6.63 7.73
CA ALA A 98 -3.97 6.52 6.89
C ALA A 98 -3.59 7.86 6.25
N TRP A 99 -4.50 8.49 5.48
CA TRP A 99 -4.14 9.72 4.74
C TRP A 99 -3.94 10.92 5.66
N GLN A 100 -4.63 10.97 6.81
CA GLN A 100 -4.43 12.02 7.81
C GLN A 100 -3.09 11.88 8.54
N GLY A 101 -2.66 10.64 8.79
CA GLY A 101 -1.35 10.31 9.39
C GLY A 101 -0.15 10.43 8.44
N CYS A 102 -0.40 10.47 7.13
CA CYS A 102 0.62 10.67 6.09
C CYS A 102 1.02 12.15 5.89
N ARG A 103 2.25 12.37 5.42
CA ARG A 103 2.74 13.68 4.95
C ARG A 103 3.40 13.57 3.57
N GLY A 104 3.54 14.71 2.88
CA GLY A 104 4.25 14.81 1.60
C GLY A 104 3.65 13.93 0.49
N VAL A 105 4.51 13.28 -0.29
CA VAL A 105 4.10 12.48 -1.46
C VAL A 105 3.18 11.32 -1.08
N GLN A 106 3.41 10.66 0.06
CA GLN A 106 2.55 9.55 0.50
C GLN A 106 1.13 10.03 0.79
N ARG A 107 0.98 11.22 1.42
CA ARG A 107 -0.35 11.82 1.64
C ARG A 107 -1.06 12.08 0.32
N TYR A 108 -0.36 12.65 -0.65
CA TYR A 108 -0.94 12.94 -1.96
C TYR A 108 -1.39 11.66 -2.68
N VAL A 109 -0.54 10.63 -2.70
CA VAL A 109 -0.87 9.35 -3.34
C VAL A 109 -2.06 8.67 -2.65
N SER A 110 -2.06 8.58 -1.31
CA SER A 110 -3.19 8.04 -0.56
C SER A 110 -4.47 8.83 -0.81
N TYR A 111 -4.41 10.16 -0.79
CA TYR A 111 -5.56 11.02 -1.06
C TYR A 111 -6.14 10.76 -2.46
N LYS A 112 -5.31 10.75 -3.50
CA LYS A 112 -5.77 10.50 -4.88
C LYS A 112 -6.32 9.09 -5.07
N ASN A 113 -5.78 8.10 -4.35
CA ASN A 113 -6.33 6.74 -4.35
C ASN A 113 -7.72 6.71 -3.72
N TYR A 114 -7.89 7.32 -2.54
CA TYR A 114 -9.16 7.33 -1.83
C TYR A 114 -10.21 8.20 -2.52
N GLU A 115 -9.84 9.29 -3.18
CA GLU A 115 -10.76 10.08 -3.99
C GLU A 115 -11.45 9.22 -5.07
N LEU A 116 -10.77 8.21 -5.59
CA LEU A 116 -11.30 7.31 -6.61
C LEU A 116 -12.09 6.13 -6.02
N TYR A 117 -11.59 5.51 -4.94
CA TYR A 117 -12.10 4.21 -4.47
C TYR A 117 -12.86 4.26 -3.13
N LEU A 118 -12.53 5.24 -2.28
CA LEU A 118 -13.10 5.44 -0.94
C LEU A 118 -13.34 6.94 -0.65
N PRO A 119 -14.14 7.66 -1.46
CA PRO A 119 -14.32 9.11 -1.30
C PRO A 119 -14.88 9.48 0.09
N GLU A 120 -15.61 8.58 0.74
CA GLU A 120 -16.15 8.74 2.10
C GLU A 120 -15.04 8.92 3.15
N ALA A 121 -13.84 8.39 2.89
CA ALA A 121 -12.68 8.57 3.77
C ALA A 121 -12.13 10.00 3.75
N LEU A 122 -12.42 10.76 2.68
CA LEU A 122 -11.98 12.14 2.48
C LEU A 122 -13.04 13.17 2.91
N ALA A 123 -14.30 12.76 2.95
CA ALA A 123 -15.36 13.61 3.49
C ALA A 123 -15.05 13.93 4.96
N SER A 124 -15.12 15.22 5.30
CA SER A 124 -15.11 15.68 6.69
C SER A 124 -16.21 14.94 7.44
N ALA A 125 -15.87 14.33 8.58
CA ALA A 125 -16.87 13.88 9.53
C ALA A 125 -17.70 15.07 10.03
#